data_AF-A0AAD3RLU3-F1
#
_entry.id   AF-A0AAD3RLU3-F1
#
_cell.length_a   1.000
_cell.length_b   1.000
_cell.length_c   1.000
_cell.angle_alpha   90.00
_cell.angle_beta   90.00
_cell.angle_gamma   90.00
#
_symmetry.space_group_name_H-M   'P 1'
#
loop_
_entity.id
_entity.type
_entity.pdbx_description
1 polymer ?
#
loop_
_entity_poly.entity_id
_entity_poly.type
_entity_poly.pdbx_seq_one_letter_code
_entity_poly.pdbx_strand_id
1 'polypeptide(L)' 'MLLQDSVILNPENGFHAQKHRLNREEKRTVCVFLKVDFGGLHSEERVLMVSFHSGHIFIQTDKPIYKPGDYW' A
#
# COMPACT_ATOMS: atom_id res chain seq x y z
N MET A 1 9.64 4.57 -19.38
CA MET A 1 10.41 3.31 -19.40
C MET A 1 9.48 2.19 -19.00
N LEU A 2 9.13 1.30 -19.92
CA LEU A 2 8.32 0.11 -19.61
C LEU A 2 9.24 -0.95 -19.02
N LEU A 3 9.12 -1.24 -17.72
CA LEU A 3 9.80 -2.36 -17.09
C LEU A 3 9.10 -3.64 -17.56
N GLN A 4 9.61 -4.27 -18.62
CA GLN A 4 9.21 -5.61 -19.01
C GLN A 4 9.91 -6.60 -18.08
N ASP A 5 9.26 -6.93 -16.96
CA ASP A 5 9.67 -8.06 -16.14
C ASP A 5 9.11 -9.33 -16.79
N SER A 6 10.00 -10.25 -17.17
CA SER A 6 9.63 -11.63 -17.53
C SER A 6 10.07 -12.59 -16.43
N VAL A 7 9.26 -13.61 -16.18
CA VAL A 7 9.56 -14.69 -15.23
C VAL A 7 9.44 -16.02 -15.97
N ILE A 8 10.43 -16.89 -15.79
CA ILE A 8 10.43 -18.25 -16.35
C ILE A 8 9.80 -19.19 -15.33
N LEU A 9 8.75 -19.91 -15.72
CA LEU A 9 8.10 -20.93 -14.90
C LEU A 9 8.78 -22.27 -15.09
N ASN A 10 9.12 -22.94 -13.98
CA ASN A 10 9.79 -24.25 -13.99
C ASN A 10 9.29 -25.10 -12.80
N PRO A 11 9.58 -26.42 -12.76
CA PRO A 11 9.20 -27.26 -11.62
C PRO A 11 9.73 -26.74 -10.27
N GLU A 12 10.81 -25.98 -10.29
CA GLU A 12 11.46 -25.43 -9.09
C GLU A 12 10.67 -24.28 -8.45
N ASN A 13 9.85 -23.54 -9.22
CA ASN A 13 8.92 -22.55 -8.70
C ASN A 13 7.47 -23.04 -8.60
N GLY A 14 7.25 -24.35 -8.75
CA GLY A 14 5.92 -24.96 -8.72
C GLY A 14 4.98 -24.40 -9.79
N PHE A 15 5.52 -23.79 -10.86
CA PHE A 15 4.79 -23.04 -11.87
C PHE A 15 3.98 -21.85 -11.32
N HIS A 16 4.37 -21.30 -10.17
CA HIS A 16 3.74 -20.14 -9.57
C HIS A 16 4.65 -18.91 -9.65
N ALA A 17 4.09 -17.79 -10.12
CA ALA A 17 4.74 -16.48 -10.08
C ALA A 17 3.91 -15.55 -9.18
N GLN A 18 4.28 -15.43 -7.91
CA GLN A 18 3.59 -14.54 -6.99
C GLN A 18 4.21 -13.15 -7.01
N LYS A 19 3.76 -12.31 -7.94
CA LYS A 19 4.05 -10.88 -7.93
C LYS A 19 3.09 -10.21 -6.94
N HIS A 20 3.51 -10.06 -5.67
CA HIS A 20 2.86 -9.07 -4.81
C HIS A 20 3.17 -7.70 -5.40
N ARG A 21 2.26 -7.21 -6.26
CA ARG A 21 2.21 -5.81 -6.62
C ARG A 21 1.79 -5.08 -5.35
N LEU A 22 2.75 -4.79 -4.48
CA LEU A 22 2.67 -3.59 -3.66
C LEU A 22 2.63 -2.47 -4.69
N ASN A 23 1.42 -2.17 -5.15
CA ASN A 23 1.16 -1.07 -6.04
C ASN A 23 1.64 0.12 -5.22
N ARG A 24 2.86 0.58 -5.50
CA ARG A 24 3.29 1.90 -5.08
C ARG A 24 2.44 2.82 -5.92
N GLU A 25 1.21 3.00 -5.48
CA GLU A 25 0.25 3.88 -6.07
C GLU A 25 0.98 5.21 -6.21
N GLU A 26 1.13 5.65 -7.46
CA GLU A 26 1.75 6.93 -7.76
C GLU A 26 1.12 7.94 -6.81
N LYS A 27 1.98 8.64 -6.07
CA LYS A 27 1.68 9.44 -4.88
C LYS A 27 0.73 10.59 -5.25
N ARG A 28 -0.52 10.29 -5.56
CA ARG A 28 -1.56 11.26 -5.89
C ARG A 28 -1.93 11.92 -4.58
N THR A 29 -1.56 13.18 -4.46
CA THR A 29 -1.97 14.02 -3.35
C THR A 29 -3.49 14.15 -3.38
N VAL A 30 -4.16 13.58 -2.37
CA VAL A 30 -5.60 13.73 -2.21
C VAL A 30 -5.87 14.89 -1.26
N CYS A 31 -6.80 15.75 -1.64
CA CYS A 31 -7.26 16.88 -0.84
C CYS A 31 -8.76 16.77 -0.57
N VAL A 32 -9.19 17.35 0.55
CA VAL A 32 -10.61 17.49 0.93
C VAL A 32 -10.94 18.96 1.17
N PHE A 33 -12.20 19.34 0.98
CA PHE A 33 -12.73 20.65 1.33
C PHE A 33 -13.30 20.59 2.75
N LEU A 34 -12.74 21.39 3.65
CA LEU A 34 -13.26 21.60 4.99
C LEU A 34 -14.03 22.92 5.03
N LYS A 35 -15.29 22.87 5.46
CA LYS A 35 -16.13 24.05 5.69
C LYS A 35 -16.62 24.06 7.14
N VAL A 36 -16.59 25.23 7.76
CA VAL A 36 -17.17 25.48 9.10
C VAL A 36 -18.17 26.62 8.99
N ASP A 37 -19.38 26.41 9.50
CA ASP A 37 -20.46 27.41 9.54
C ASP A 37 -20.73 27.87 10.98
N PHE A 38 -20.64 29.17 11.24
CA PHE A 38 -20.86 29.81 12.54
C PHE A 38 -22.30 30.33 12.65
N GLY A 39 -23.26 29.41 12.71
CA GLY A 39 -24.68 29.76 12.89
C GLY A 39 -25.26 30.66 11.78
N GLY A 40 -24.70 30.60 10.57
CA GLY A 40 -25.15 31.38 9.40
C GLY A 40 -24.63 32.82 9.35
N LEU A 41 -23.88 33.29 10.34
CA LEU A 41 -23.24 34.62 10.31
C LEU A 41 -21.95 34.64 9.51
N HIS A 42 -21.23 33.52 9.49
CA HIS A 42 -19.91 33.41 8.89
C HIS A 42 -19.61 31.97 8.51
N SER A 43 -18.84 31.79 7.44
CA SER A 43 -18.37 30.48 6.99
C SER A 43 -16.90 30.57 6.61
N GLU A 44 -16.12 29.56 7.01
CA GLU A 44 -14.70 29.43 6.66
C GLU A 44 -14.47 28.17 5.85
N GLU A 45 -13.69 28.27 4.77
CA GLU A 45 -13.39 27.17 3.87
C GLU A 45 -11.88 27.00 3.69
N ARG A 46 -11.40 25.74 3.73
CA ARG A 46 -10.00 25.39 3.47
C ARG A 46 -9.87 24.09 2.69
N VAL A 47 -8.84 24.02 1.85
CA VAL A 47 -8.41 22.79 1.17
C VAL A 47 -7.31 22.14 2.00
N LEU A 48 -7.54 20.90 2.44
CA LEU A 48 -6.62 20.14 3.29
C LEU A 48 -6.13 18.89 2.58
N MET A 49 -4.82 18.66 2.62
CA MET A 49 -4.22 17.41 2.15
C MET A 49 -4.43 16.30 3.18
N VAL A 50 -4.81 15.11 2.72
CA VAL A 50 -5.11 13.96 3.60
C VAL A 50 -4.20 12.77 3.31
N SER A 51 -4.06 11.91 4.32
CA SER A 51 -3.36 10.62 4.22
C SER A 51 -4.35 9.49 4.48
N PHE A 52 -4.35 8.46 3.63
CA PHE A 52 -5.12 7.22 3.83
C PHE A 52 -4.34 6.16 4.60
N HIS A 53 -3.31 6.57 5.34
CA HIS A 53 -2.57 5.66 6.19
C HIS A 53 -3.45 5.17 7.34
N SER A 54 -3.97 3.95 7.23
CA SER A 54 -4.88 3.33 8.20
C SER A 54 -4.18 2.77 9.45
N GLY A 55 -2.96 3.21 9.74
CA GLY A 55 -2.11 2.69 10.82
C GLY A 55 -1.06 1.68 10.33
N HIS A 56 -0.45 1.00 11.29
CA HIS A 56 0.72 0.15 11.06
C HIS A 56 0.37 -1.34 11.16
N ILE A 57 0.93 -2.15 10.25
CA ILE A 57 0.87 -3.60 10.31
C ILE A 57 2.24 -4.10 10.78
N PHE A 58 2.24 -4.88 11.85
CA PHE A 58 3.44 -5.55 12.36
C PHE A 58 3.33 -7.04 12.07
N ILE A 59 4.31 -7.58 11.36
CA ILE A 59 4.40 -9.01 11.05
C ILE A 59 5.50 -9.58 11.93
N GLN A 60 5.14 -10.59 12.71
CA GLN A 60 6.09 -11.40 13.47
C GLN A 60 5.97 -12.84 12.98
N THR A 61 7.10 -13.43 12.63
CA THR A 61 7.24 -14.85 12.32
C THR A 61 7.84 -15.57 13.53
N ASP A 62 7.68 -16.90 13.60
CA ASP A 62 8.32 -17.71 14.64
C ASP A 62 9.86 -17.66 14.53
N LYS A 63 10.39 -17.56 13.30
CA LYS A 63 11.83 -17.44 13.00
C LYS A 63 12.12 -16.39 11.92
N PRO A 64 13.28 -15.72 11.99
CA PRO A 64 13.69 -14.76 10.96
C PRO A 64 14.20 -15.42 9.67
N ILE A 65 14.64 -16.68 9.73
CA ILE A 65 15.21 -17.45 8.61
C ILE A 65 14.75 -18.90 8.72
N TYR A 66 14.29 -19.48 7.60
CA TYR A 66 13.92 -20.89 7.47
C TYR A 66 14.91 -21.61 6.56
N LYS A 67 15.13 -22.90 6.81
CA LYS A 67 15.85 -23.79 5.90
C LYS A 67 14.87 -24.37 4.87
N PRO A 68 15.35 -24.78 3.68
CA PRO A 68 14.52 -25.51 2.73
C PRO A 68 13.88 -26.75 3.38
N GLY A 69 12.55 -26.85 3.31
CA GLY A 69 11.77 -27.93 3.91
C GLY A 69 11.24 -27.65 5.33
N ASP A 70 11.63 -26.54 5.96
CA ASP A 70 10.97 -26.09 7.19
C ASP A 70 9.54 -25.62 6.86
N TYR A 71 8.60 -25.93 7.76
CA TYR A 71 7.25 -25.36 7.70
C TYR A 71 7.22 -23.98 8.36
N TRP A 72 6.41 -23.08 7.79
CA TRP A 72 6.17 -21.71 8.27
C TRP A 72 5.31 -21.69 9.54
#